data_AF-A0A1G9A3W9-F1
#
_entry.id   AF-A0A1G9A3W9-F1
#
_cell.length_a   1.000
_cell.length_b   1.000
_cell.length_c   1.000
_cell.angle_alpha   90.00
_cell.angle_beta   90.00
_cell.angle_gamma   90.00
#
_symmetry.space_group_name_H-M   'P 1'
#
loop_
_entity.id
_entity.type
_entity.pdbx_description
1 polymer ?
#
loop_
_entity_poly.entity_id
_entity_poly.type
_entity_poly.pdbx_seq_one_letter_code
_entity_poly.pdbx_strand_id
1 'polypeptide(L)'
;MTNKFQDKKKVALPRYQQIAVAIAERIVENRYQVGQKIHARSTLASNFNVSPETARKAINVLVDLEIMDVRHGSGAYIASKEKAQAFVEQYQDVQSIQEIRQDILDSVERQQQELDNFSDLLNTLVQQTKKVHHMSPFVPFELQLTEQAQHLEKSINELNVWQATGATVIAIQTTEELLLSPGPYAKFSAGNTIYFVGNELALQRMTNFFYPTDHSA
;
A
#
# COMPACT_ATOMS: atom_id res chain seq x y z
N MET A 1 -10.99 -13.29 15.21
CA MET A 1 -11.92 -12.15 15.33
C MET A 1 -12.47 -11.88 13.93
N THR A 2 -13.78 -11.94 13.80
CA THR A 2 -14.52 -12.06 12.53
C THR A 2 -14.69 -10.69 11.88
N ASN A 3 -14.01 -10.44 10.75
CA ASN A 3 -14.18 -9.18 10.03
C ASN A 3 -15.39 -9.27 9.09
N LYS A 4 -16.55 -8.85 9.60
CA LYS A 4 -17.78 -8.64 8.80
C LYS A 4 -17.63 -7.33 8.04
N PHE A 5 -17.04 -7.37 6.85
CA PHE A 5 -17.24 -6.28 5.89
C PHE A 5 -18.63 -6.42 5.29
N GLN A 6 -19.51 -5.52 5.75
CA GLN A 6 -20.90 -5.39 5.34
C GLN A 6 -21.03 -5.13 3.84
N ASP A 7 -22.10 -5.65 3.26
CA ASP A 7 -22.59 -5.39 1.91
C ASP A 7 -22.40 -3.91 1.49
N LYS A 8 -21.44 -3.66 0.60
CA LYS A 8 -21.34 -2.41 -0.16
C LYS A 8 -22.59 -2.32 -1.05
N LYS A 9 -23.69 -1.76 -0.52
CA LYS A 9 -24.75 -1.22 -1.37
C LYS A 9 -24.09 -0.19 -2.28
N LYS A 10 -23.92 -0.53 -3.57
CA LYS A 10 -23.63 0.44 -4.62
C LYS A 10 -24.60 1.59 -4.40
N VAL A 11 -24.10 2.77 -4.05
CA VAL A 11 -24.89 4.00 -4.00
C VAL A 11 -25.13 4.42 -5.45
N ALA A 12 -25.80 3.56 -6.19
CA ALA A 12 -26.32 3.88 -7.50
C ALA A 12 -27.51 4.79 -7.27
N LEU A 13 -27.57 5.89 -8.00
CA LEU A 13 -28.65 6.86 -7.83
C LEU A 13 -30.02 6.20 -7.92
N PRO A 14 -31.01 6.71 -7.18
CA PRO A 14 -32.38 6.32 -7.35
C PRO A 14 -32.80 6.37 -8.83
N ARG A 15 -33.45 5.31 -9.31
CA ARG A 15 -33.78 5.13 -10.73
C ARG A 15 -34.57 6.29 -11.35
N TYR A 16 -35.35 7.02 -10.56
CA TYR A 16 -36.06 8.22 -11.05
C TYR A 16 -35.14 9.41 -11.35
N GLN A 17 -34.02 9.59 -10.63
CA GLN A 17 -33.05 10.66 -10.90
C GLN A 17 -32.27 10.36 -12.17
N GLN A 18 -31.89 9.09 -12.39
CA GLN A 18 -31.25 8.66 -13.64
C GLN A 18 -32.12 8.95 -14.87
N ILE A 19 -33.44 8.74 -14.75
CA ILE A 19 -34.40 9.06 -15.82
C ILE A 19 -34.49 10.58 -16.04
N ALA A 20 -34.49 11.37 -14.96
CA ALA A 20 -34.52 12.83 -15.08
C ALA A 20 -33.29 13.35 -15.86
N VAL A 21 -32.09 12.86 -15.53
CA VAL A 21 -30.85 13.20 -16.25
C VAL A 21 -30.93 12.76 -17.71
N ALA A 22 -31.37 11.54 -17.99
CA ALA A 22 -31.49 11.05 -19.36
C ALA A 22 -32.52 11.84 -20.20
N ILE A 23 -33.56 12.40 -19.58
CA ILE A 23 -34.48 13.31 -20.27
C ILE A 23 -33.82 14.66 -20.50
N ALA A 24 -33.10 15.21 -19.52
CA ALA A 24 -32.37 16.46 -19.63
C ALA A 24 -31.29 16.39 -20.72
N GLU A 25 -30.53 15.30 -20.82
CA GLU A 25 -29.57 15.05 -21.91
C GLU A 25 -30.24 15.10 -23.28
N ARG A 26 -31.42 14.48 -23.44
CA ARG A 26 -32.19 14.53 -24.70
C ARG A 26 -32.69 15.92 -25.04
N ILE A 27 -32.94 16.78 -24.04
CA ILE A 27 -33.27 18.19 -24.25
C ILE A 27 -32.02 18.96 -24.71
N VAL A 28 -30.86 18.72 -24.09
CA VAL A 28 -29.57 19.33 -24.46
C VAL A 28 -29.17 18.95 -25.90
N GLU A 29 -29.33 17.68 -26.25
CA GLU A 29 -29.07 17.14 -27.61
C GLU A 29 -30.09 17.61 -28.68
N ASN A 30 -31.06 18.48 -28.34
CA ASN A 30 -32.15 18.91 -29.22
C ASN A 30 -33.07 17.77 -29.73
N ARG A 31 -33.02 16.57 -29.12
CA ARG A 31 -34.00 15.51 -29.43
C ARG A 31 -35.40 15.86 -28.93
N TYR A 32 -35.46 16.65 -27.85
CA TYR A 32 -36.68 17.30 -27.42
C TYR A 32 -36.53 18.82 -27.43
N GLN A 33 -37.49 19.50 -28.03
CA GLN A 33 -37.45 20.96 -28.21
C GLN A 33 -38.23 21.68 -27.11
N VAL A 34 -37.82 22.91 -26.81
CA VAL A 34 -38.56 23.80 -25.91
C VAL A 34 -39.99 23.98 -26.43
N GLY A 35 -40.98 23.87 -25.54
CA GLY A 35 -42.41 23.90 -25.88
C GLY A 35 -42.97 22.55 -26.36
N GLN A 36 -42.15 21.53 -26.60
CA GLN A 36 -42.63 20.20 -26.96
C GLN A 36 -43.32 19.51 -25.78
N LYS A 37 -44.46 18.87 -26.08
CA LYS A 37 -45.22 18.07 -25.12
C LYS A 37 -44.63 16.66 -24.99
N ILE A 38 -44.38 16.25 -23.76
CA ILE A 38 -43.93 14.91 -23.38
C ILE A 38 -45.08 14.17 -22.68
N HIS A 39 -45.42 12.99 -23.18
CA HIS A 39 -46.46 12.14 -22.59
C HIS A 39 -45.89 11.32 -21.42
N ALA A 40 -46.10 11.84 -20.22
CA ALA A 40 -45.60 11.34 -18.95
C ALA A 40 -45.97 9.89 -18.59
N ARG A 41 -47.20 9.46 -18.89
CA ARG A 41 -47.80 8.28 -18.22
C ARG A 41 -47.51 6.94 -18.90
N SER A 42 -47.43 6.87 -20.22
CA SER A 42 -47.25 5.61 -20.95
C SER A 42 -45.95 5.58 -21.74
N THR A 43 -45.67 6.64 -22.51
CA THR A 43 -44.53 6.70 -23.43
C THR A 43 -43.18 6.73 -22.71
N LEU A 44 -43.06 7.49 -21.62
CA LEU A 44 -41.82 7.53 -20.84
C LEU A 44 -41.59 6.25 -20.04
N ALA A 45 -42.65 5.70 -19.44
CA ALA A 45 -42.58 4.45 -18.70
C ALA A 45 -42.16 3.27 -19.59
N SER A 46 -42.67 3.19 -20.83
CA SER A 46 -42.26 2.19 -21.81
C SER A 46 -40.85 2.42 -22.33
N ASN A 47 -40.49 3.66 -22.70
CA ASN A 47 -39.18 3.96 -23.29
C ASN A 47 -38.02 3.75 -22.30
N PHE A 48 -38.27 3.93 -21.01
CA PHE A 48 -37.27 3.75 -19.95
C PHE A 48 -37.44 2.45 -19.16
N ASN A 49 -38.42 1.61 -19.52
CA ASN A 49 -38.74 0.35 -18.87
C ASN A 49 -38.84 0.49 -17.33
N VAL A 50 -39.70 1.41 -16.88
CA VAL A 50 -39.94 1.72 -15.46
C VAL A 50 -41.42 1.78 -15.12
N SER A 51 -41.75 1.74 -13.82
CA SER A 51 -43.11 1.95 -13.36
C SER A 51 -43.60 3.38 -13.66
N PRO A 52 -44.91 3.59 -13.92
CA PRO A 52 -45.48 4.91 -14.13
C PRO A 52 -45.20 5.89 -12.99
N GLU A 53 -45.16 5.41 -11.74
CA GLU A 53 -44.81 6.21 -10.58
C GLU A 53 -43.36 6.70 -10.60
N THR A 54 -42.43 5.88 -11.09
CA THR A 54 -41.01 6.28 -11.21
C THR A 54 -40.84 7.33 -12.30
N ALA A 55 -41.53 7.17 -13.44
CA ALA A 55 -41.54 8.16 -14.52
C ALA A 55 -42.17 9.49 -14.06
N ARG A 56 -43.27 9.43 -13.29
CA ARG A 56 -43.89 10.61 -12.68
C ARG A 56 -42.93 11.33 -11.74
N LYS A 57 -42.22 10.59 -10.89
CA LYS A 57 -41.23 11.15 -9.96
C LYS A 57 -40.07 11.81 -10.69
N ALA A 58 -39.61 11.23 -11.79
CA ALA A 58 -38.56 11.83 -12.64
C ALA A 58 -39.01 13.15 -13.28
N ILE A 59 -40.26 13.21 -13.78
CA ILE A 59 -40.83 14.45 -14.32
C ILE A 59 -40.96 15.51 -13.23
N ASN A 60 -41.42 15.14 -12.04
CA ASN A 60 -41.53 16.09 -10.93
C ASN A 60 -40.18 16.73 -10.60
N VAL A 61 -39.08 15.96 -10.59
CA VAL A 61 -37.73 16.52 -10.41
C VAL A 61 -37.39 17.56 -11.49
N LEU A 62 -37.72 17.28 -12.75
CA LEU A 62 -37.49 18.22 -13.85
C LEU A 62 -38.38 19.48 -13.76
N VAL A 63 -39.57 19.35 -13.18
CA VAL A 63 -40.48 20.47 -12.93
C VAL A 63 -39.99 21.34 -11.78
N ASP A 64 -39.54 20.72 -10.69
CA ASP A 64 -38.97 21.41 -9.53
C ASP A 64 -37.71 22.21 -9.91
N LEU A 65 -36.97 21.74 -10.93
CA LEU A 65 -35.81 22.41 -11.51
C LEU A 65 -36.15 23.39 -12.64
N GLU A 66 -37.45 23.62 -12.91
CA GLU A 66 -37.95 24.52 -13.95
C GLU A 66 -37.44 24.18 -15.37
N ILE A 67 -37.05 22.92 -15.59
CA ILE A 67 -36.67 22.36 -16.89
C ILE A 67 -37.93 22.01 -17.68
N MET A 68 -39.00 21.61 -16.98
CA MET A 68 -40.30 21.27 -17.53
C MET A 68 -41.44 21.98 -16.79
N ASP A 69 -42.55 22.22 -17.49
CA ASP A 69 -43.80 22.73 -16.93
C ASP A 69 -44.93 21.73 -17.10
N VAL A 70 -45.70 21.49 -16.03
CA VAL A 70 -46.91 20.66 -16.11
C VAL A 70 -48.14 21.54 -16.24
N ARG A 71 -48.86 21.40 -17.36
CA ARG A 71 -50.15 22.07 -17.56
C ARG A 71 -51.27 21.11 -17.20
N HIS A 72 -52.13 21.52 -16.26
CA HIS A 72 -53.23 20.70 -15.76
C HIS A 72 -54.10 20.18 -16.91
N GLY A 73 -54.30 18.85 -16.97
CA GLY A 73 -55.06 18.19 -18.05
C GLY A 73 -54.38 18.11 -19.43
N SER A 74 -53.28 18.85 -19.67
CA SER A 74 -52.65 18.96 -21.00
C SER A 74 -51.31 18.24 -21.12
N GLY A 75 -50.60 17.95 -20.02
CA GLY A 75 -49.34 17.18 -20.05
C GLY A 75 -48.13 17.98 -19.58
N ALA A 76 -46.93 17.41 -19.73
CA ALA A 76 -45.66 18.06 -19.37
C ALA A 76 -44.99 18.64 -20.62
N TYR A 77 -44.48 19.86 -20.52
CA TYR A 77 -43.87 20.62 -21.61
C TYR A 77 -42.43 20.99 -21.23
N ILE A 78 -41.53 21.09 -22.20
CA ILE A 78 -40.15 21.54 -21.94
C ILE A 78 -40.14 23.06 -21.84
N ALA A 79 -39.59 23.59 -20.75
CA ALA A 79 -39.60 25.01 -20.43
C ALA A 79 -38.26 25.69 -20.75
N SER A 80 -37.12 25.07 -20.40
CA SER A 80 -35.79 25.65 -20.64
C SER A 80 -34.77 24.58 -21.01
N LYS A 81 -33.99 24.87 -22.05
CA LYS A 81 -32.84 24.05 -22.44
C LYS A 81 -31.61 24.38 -21.59
N GLU A 82 -31.42 25.64 -21.23
CA GLU A 82 -30.29 26.14 -20.46
C GLU A 82 -30.25 25.49 -19.06
N LYS A 83 -31.40 25.38 -18.40
CA LYS A 83 -31.51 24.69 -17.11
C LYS A 83 -31.28 23.19 -17.23
N ALA A 84 -31.69 22.58 -18.34
CA ALA A 84 -31.40 21.18 -18.61
C ALA A 84 -29.88 20.96 -18.75
N GLN A 85 -29.18 21.86 -19.43
CA GLN A 85 -27.74 21.80 -19.59
C GLN A 85 -27.02 21.93 -18.24
N ALA A 86 -27.35 22.94 -17.42
CA ALA A 86 -26.75 23.11 -16.10
C ALA A 86 -26.98 21.89 -15.18
N PHE A 87 -28.16 21.28 -15.26
CA PHE A 87 -28.46 20.06 -14.50
C PHE A 87 -27.63 18.85 -14.94
N VAL A 88 -27.41 18.67 -16.25
CA VAL A 88 -26.56 17.60 -16.79
C VAL A 88 -25.10 17.80 -16.38
N GLU A 89 -24.57 19.02 -16.51
CA GLU A 89 -23.19 19.35 -16.13
C GLU A 89 -22.94 19.08 -14.64
N GLN A 90 -23.80 19.61 -13.76
CA GLN A 90 -23.70 19.38 -12.31
C GLN A 90 -23.76 17.89 -11.95
N TYR A 91 -24.53 17.11 -12.70
CA TYR A 91 -24.66 15.68 -12.45
C TYR A 91 -23.42 14.89 -12.88
N GLN A 92 -22.84 15.22 -14.03
CA GLN A 92 -21.60 14.61 -14.54
C GLN A 92 -20.43 14.87 -13.59
N ASP A 93 -20.33 16.08 -13.04
CA ASP A 93 -19.31 16.43 -12.05
C ASP A 93 -19.38 15.54 -10.80
N VAL A 94 -20.58 15.33 -10.24
CA VAL A 94 -20.75 14.50 -9.04
C VAL A 94 -20.46 13.01 -9.32
N GLN A 95 -20.82 12.50 -10.50
CA GLN A 95 -20.44 11.13 -10.89
C GLN A 95 -18.92 10.99 -11.01
N SER A 96 -18.24 11.96 -11.63
CA SER A 96 -16.78 11.93 -11.79
C SER A 96 -16.05 11.86 -10.45
N ILE A 97 -16.52 12.58 -9.43
CA ILE A 97 -15.91 12.58 -8.09
C ILE A 97 -16.11 11.22 -7.39
N GLN A 98 -17.28 10.59 -7.58
CA GLN A 98 -17.54 9.26 -7.01
C GLN A 98 -16.69 8.18 -7.68
N GLU A 99 -16.51 8.25 -8.99
CA GLU A 99 -15.63 7.38 -9.76
C GLU A 99 -14.18 7.54 -9.30
N ILE A 100 -13.68 8.78 -9.23
CA ILE A 100 -12.33 9.08 -8.74
C ILE A 100 -12.14 8.55 -7.31
N ARG A 101 -13.12 8.73 -6.42
CA ARG A 101 -13.05 8.17 -5.06
C ARG A 101 -12.94 6.64 -5.08
N GLN A 102 -13.70 5.98 -5.95
CA GLN A 102 -13.66 4.51 -6.05
C GLN A 102 -12.31 4.04 -6.58
N ASP A 103 -11.77 4.70 -7.61
CA ASP A 103 -10.45 4.42 -8.15
C ASP A 103 -9.34 4.58 -7.11
N ILE A 104 -9.44 5.62 -6.27
CA ILE A 104 -8.53 5.82 -5.14
C ILE A 104 -8.62 4.67 -4.14
N LEU A 105 -9.83 4.27 -3.74
CA LEU A 105 -10.01 3.17 -2.78
C LEU A 105 -9.44 1.85 -3.33
N ASP A 106 -9.70 1.55 -4.59
CA ASP A 106 -9.17 0.35 -5.25
C ASP A 106 -7.64 0.42 -5.39
N SER A 107 -7.07 1.61 -5.60
CA SER A 107 -5.62 1.82 -5.63
C SER A 107 -4.96 1.60 -4.28
N VAL A 108 -5.60 2.05 -3.19
CA VAL A 108 -5.11 1.82 -1.82
C VAL A 108 -5.12 0.33 -1.49
N GLU A 109 -6.17 -0.39 -1.88
CA GLU A 109 -6.26 -1.84 -1.68
C GLU A 109 -5.13 -2.59 -2.41
N ARG A 110 -4.86 -2.23 -3.68
CA ARG A 110 -3.73 -2.79 -4.43
C ARG A 110 -2.38 -2.49 -3.78
N GLN A 111 -2.15 -1.26 -3.30
CA GLN A 111 -0.90 -0.93 -2.61
C GLN A 111 -0.70 -1.75 -1.33
N GLN A 112 -1.77 -1.99 -0.56
CA GLN A 112 -1.67 -2.81 0.65
C GLN A 112 -1.24 -4.25 0.31
N GLN A 113 -1.83 -4.85 -0.73
CA GLN A 113 -1.45 -6.19 -1.20
C GLN A 113 0.01 -6.26 -1.66
N GLU A 114 0.49 -5.25 -2.36
CA GLU A 114 1.89 -5.16 -2.77
C GLU A 114 2.85 -5.06 -1.57
N LEU A 115 2.50 -4.29 -0.54
CA LEU A 115 3.28 -4.19 0.69
C LEU A 115 3.32 -5.50 1.49
N ASP A 116 2.20 -6.24 1.51
CA ASP A 116 2.14 -7.55 2.15
C ASP A 116 3.05 -8.54 1.41
N ASN A 117 2.97 -8.58 0.07
CA ASN A 117 3.86 -9.40 -0.77
C ASN A 117 5.34 -9.04 -0.57
N PHE A 118 5.67 -7.74 -0.52
CA PHE A 118 7.03 -7.29 -0.26
C PHE A 118 7.54 -7.78 1.11
N SER A 119 6.70 -7.72 2.13
CA SER A 119 7.04 -8.22 3.48
C SER A 119 7.31 -9.73 3.48
N ASP A 120 6.54 -10.51 2.71
CA ASP A 120 6.76 -11.95 2.55
C ASP A 120 8.06 -12.28 1.81
N LEU A 121 8.42 -11.49 0.79
CA LEU A 121 9.69 -11.62 0.09
C LEU A 121 10.87 -11.30 1.02
N LEU A 122 10.77 -10.26 1.85
CA LEU A 122 11.78 -9.95 2.86
C LEU A 122 11.93 -11.08 3.86
N ASN A 123 10.81 -11.61 4.38
CA ASN A 123 10.84 -12.75 5.30
C ASN A 123 11.52 -13.97 4.66
N THR A 124 11.24 -14.24 3.38
CA THR A 124 11.87 -15.31 2.63
C THR A 124 13.38 -15.08 2.48
N LEU A 125 13.81 -13.88 2.12
CA LEU A 125 15.23 -13.52 2.01
C LEU A 125 15.94 -13.68 3.36
N VAL A 126 15.35 -13.18 4.44
CA VAL A 126 15.88 -13.33 5.80
C VAL A 126 15.98 -14.81 6.18
N GLN A 127 14.99 -15.64 5.83
CA GLN A 127 15.05 -17.08 6.09
C GLN A 127 16.11 -17.79 5.24
N GLN A 128 16.30 -17.39 3.98
CA GLN A 128 17.34 -17.94 3.11
C GLN A 128 18.74 -17.57 3.59
N THR A 129 18.96 -16.31 3.98
CA THR A 129 20.24 -15.86 4.55
C THR A 129 20.54 -16.54 5.89
N LYS A 130 19.53 -16.73 6.76
CA LYS A 130 19.67 -17.54 7.99
C LYS A 130 19.99 -19.01 7.71
N LYS A 131 19.38 -19.63 6.69
CA LYS A 131 19.70 -21.01 6.29
C LYS A 131 21.13 -21.17 5.81
N VAL A 132 21.71 -20.19 5.13
CA VAL A 132 23.13 -20.24 4.72
C VAL A 132 24.05 -20.26 5.94
N HIS A 133 23.76 -19.47 6.97
CA HIS A 133 24.53 -19.53 8.23
C HIS A 133 24.29 -20.83 9.04
N HIS A 134 23.05 -21.35 9.06
CA HIS A 134 22.74 -22.59 9.78
C HIS A 134 23.19 -23.87 9.06
N MET A 135 23.32 -23.88 7.72
CA MET A 135 23.79 -25.05 6.96
C MET A 135 25.31 -25.25 7.04
N SER A 136 26.05 -24.29 7.58
CA SER A 136 27.49 -24.44 7.83
C SER A 136 27.86 -23.79 9.16
N PRO A 137 27.46 -24.39 10.30
CA PRO A 137 27.79 -23.90 11.65
C PRO A 137 29.30 -23.90 11.94
N PHE A 138 30.12 -24.41 11.02
CA PHE A 138 31.58 -24.48 11.09
C PHE A 138 32.29 -23.50 10.16
N VAL A 139 31.57 -22.67 9.38
CA VAL A 139 32.23 -21.60 8.61
C VAL A 139 32.64 -20.50 9.60
N PRO A 140 33.95 -20.29 9.83
CA PRO A 140 34.42 -19.29 10.77
C PRO A 140 34.16 -17.90 10.21
N PHE A 141 33.80 -16.97 11.09
CA PHE A 141 33.85 -15.55 10.79
C PHE A 141 35.30 -15.08 10.80
N GLU A 142 35.60 -14.10 9.94
CA GLU A 142 36.92 -13.49 9.81
C GLU A 142 36.85 -12.03 10.26
N LEU A 143 37.79 -11.60 11.09
CA LEU A 143 37.95 -10.21 11.50
C LEU A 143 39.41 -9.80 11.37
N GLN A 144 39.68 -8.82 10.51
CA GLN A 144 40.99 -8.24 10.37
C GLN A 144 41.21 -7.13 11.41
N LEU A 145 42.31 -7.26 12.16
CA LEU A 145 42.76 -6.25 13.11
C LEU A 145 43.66 -5.24 12.39
N THR A 146 43.30 -3.98 12.48
CA THR A 146 44.07 -2.84 12.00
C THR A 146 44.77 -2.17 13.18
N GLU A 147 45.64 -1.20 12.91
CA GLU A 147 46.29 -0.42 13.98
C GLU A 147 45.31 0.38 14.85
N GLN A 148 44.07 0.57 14.38
CA GLN A 148 43.01 1.26 15.13
C GLN A 148 42.27 0.33 16.10
N ALA A 149 42.52 -0.98 16.06
CA ALA A 149 41.89 -1.93 16.95
C ALA A 149 42.30 -1.66 18.40
N GLN A 150 41.35 -1.75 19.32
CA GLN A 150 41.62 -1.77 20.76
C GLN A 150 42.13 -3.15 21.18
N HIS A 151 42.66 -3.24 22.41
CA HIS A 151 43.07 -4.51 23.00
C HIS A 151 44.20 -5.27 22.28
N LEU A 152 44.95 -4.58 21.42
CA LEU A 152 46.16 -5.12 20.79
C LEU A 152 47.22 -5.49 21.84
N GLU A 153 48.06 -6.45 21.49
CA GLU A 153 49.15 -7.03 22.29
C GLU A 153 48.72 -7.72 23.61
N LYS A 154 47.40 -7.87 23.81
CA LYS A 154 46.81 -8.65 24.91
C LYS A 154 46.50 -10.07 24.46
N SER A 155 46.63 -11.01 25.40
CA SER A 155 46.37 -12.42 25.17
C SER A 155 44.88 -12.77 25.21
N ILE A 156 44.50 -13.88 24.58
CA ILE A 156 43.12 -14.42 24.60
C ILE A 156 42.58 -14.54 26.03
N ASN A 157 43.42 -15.01 26.96
CA ASN A 157 43.04 -15.18 28.37
C ASN A 157 42.84 -13.85 29.11
N GLU A 158 43.70 -12.85 28.86
CA GLU A 158 43.55 -11.52 29.48
C GLU A 158 42.27 -10.82 29.03
N LEU A 159 41.83 -11.09 27.80
CA LEU A 159 40.65 -10.47 27.20
C LEU A 159 39.35 -11.20 27.52
N ASN A 160 39.41 -12.43 28.05
CA ASN A 160 38.26 -13.28 28.28
C ASN A 160 37.29 -13.28 27.08
N VAL A 161 37.84 -13.41 25.87
CA VAL A 161 37.12 -13.16 24.60
C VAL A 161 35.79 -13.90 24.56
N TRP A 162 35.78 -15.18 24.93
CA TRP A 162 34.56 -15.99 24.93
C TRP A 162 33.48 -15.45 25.87
N GLN A 163 33.85 -14.92 27.06
CA GLN A 163 32.89 -14.32 27.99
C GLN A 163 32.37 -12.97 27.48
N ALA A 164 33.22 -12.18 26.84
CA ALA A 164 32.86 -10.86 26.33
C ALA A 164 32.01 -10.93 25.05
N THR A 165 32.31 -11.88 24.16
CA THR A 165 31.74 -11.91 22.80
C THR A 165 30.95 -13.18 22.49
N GLY A 166 31.02 -14.22 23.34
CA GLY A 166 30.40 -15.51 23.07
C GLY A 166 31.00 -16.24 21.86
N ALA A 167 32.17 -15.80 21.39
CA ALA A 167 32.87 -16.37 20.25
C ALA A 167 34.03 -17.27 20.71
N THR A 168 34.20 -18.41 20.06
CA THR A 168 35.37 -19.27 20.22
C THR A 168 36.35 -18.97 19.12
N VAL A 169 37.53 -18.46 19.48
CA VAL A 169 38.62 -18.22 18.52
C VAL A 169 39.22 -19.57 18.13
N ILE A 170 39.25 -19.84 16.82
CA ILE A 170 39.76 -21.10 16.27
C ILE A 170 41.10 -20.94 15.57
N ALA A 171 41.43 -19.73 15.08
CA ALA A 171 42.73 -19.45 14.49
C ALA A 171 43.07 -17.97 14.53
N ILE A 172 44.36 -17.66 14.52
CA ILE A 172 44.90 -16.32 14.29
C ILE A 172 45.88 -16.42 13.13
N GLN A 173 45.64 -15.68 12.07
CA GLN A 173 46.54 -15.59 10.93
C GLN A 173 47.36 -14.30 11.03
N THR A 174 48.68 -14.43 10.99
CA THR A 174 49.61 -13.32 10.81
C THR A 174 49.93 -13.16 9.32
N THR A 175 50.78 -12.19 8.97
CA THR A 175 51.25 -12.03 7.58
C THR A 175 52.04 -13.24 7.08
N GLU A 176 52.62 -14.04 7.98
CA GLU A 176 53.56 -15.11 7.65
C GLU A 176 53.01 -16.52 7.96
N GLU A 177 52.11 -16.67 8.94
CA GLU A 177 51.64 -17.99 9.39
C GLU A 177 50.19 -18.00 9.87
N LEU A 178 49.56 -19.18 9.81
CA LEU A 178 48.24 -19.44 10.38
C LEU A 178 48.39 -20.27 11.66
N LEU A 179 48.15 -19.66 12.82
CA LEU A 179 48.11 -20.33 14.10
C LEU A 179 46.73 -20.93 14.34
N LEU A 180 46.58 -22.24 14.15
CA LEU A 180 45.36 -22.99 14.45
C LEU A 180 45.25 -23.31 15.95
N SER A 181 44.03 -23.24 16.48
CA SER A 181 43.68 -23.51 17.88
C SER A 181 44.60 -22.78 18.87
N PRO A 182 44.63 -21.43 18.85
CA PRO A 182 45.54 -20.65 19.67
C PRO A 182 45.33 -20.92 21.16
N GLY A 183 46.43 -21.09 21.90
CA GLY A 183 46.39 -21.25 23.35
C GLY A 183 46.00 -19.96 24.09
N PRO A 184 45.76 -20.02 25.41
CA PRO A 184 45.31 -18.87 26.21
C PRO A 184 46.28 -17.67 26.19
N TYR A 185 47.55 -17.91 25.87
CA TYR A 185 48.60 -16.88 25.83
C TYR A 185 48.82 -16.27 24.44
N ALA A 186 48.14 -16.78 23.41
CA ALA A 186 48.23 -16.19 22.07
C ALA A 186 47.69 -14.76 22.11
N LYS A 187 48.36 -13.85 21.40
CA LYS A 187 48.06 -12.43 21.40
C LYS A 187 47.43 -11.98 20.09
N PHE A 188 46.68 -10.90 20.17
CA PHE A 188 46.15 -10.22 19.01
C PHE A 188 47.03 -9.02 18.66
N SER A 189 47.58 -9.01 17.46
CA SER A 189 48.44 -7.93 16.98
C SER A 189 47.83 -7.24 15.76
N ALA A 190 48.25 -6.00 15.50
CA ALA A 190 47.84 -5.28 14.30
C ALA A 190 48.26 -6.07 13.05
N GLY A 191 47.38 -6.12 12.05
CA GLY A 191 47.56 -6.90 10.83
C GLY A 191 47.14 -8.37 10.94
N ASN A 192 46.72 -8.86 12.13
CA ASN A 192 46.22 -10.22 12.28
C ASN A 192 44.80 -10.37 11.71
N THR A 193 44.50 -11.53 11.14
CA THR A 193 43.13 -11.97 10.83
C THR A 193 42.71 -13.03 11.85
N ILE A 194 41.66 -12.75 12.61
CA ILE A 194 41.10 -13.67 13.61
C ILE A 194 40.00 -14.50 12.95
N TYR A 195 40.10 -15.82 13.08
CA TYR A 195 39.06 -16.76 12.71
C TYR A 195 38.34 -17.26 13.96
N PHE A 196 37.02 -17.11 14.01
CA PHE A 196 36.23 -17.52 15.17
C PHE A 196 34.84 -18.05 14.78
N VAL A 197 34.27 -18.88 15.64
CA VAL A 197 32.91 -19.41 15.50
C VAL A 197 32.05 -18.96 16.67
N GLY A 198 30.76 -18.74 16.42
CA GLY A 198 29.81 -18.33 17.43
C GLY A 198 28.41 -18.18 16.85
N ASN A 199 27.47 -17.71 17.66
CA ASN A 199 26.11 -17.43 17.19
C ASN A 199 26.06 -16.24 16.22
N GLU A 200 24.87 -15.94 15.64
CA GLU A 200 24.68 -14.87 14.63
C GLU A 200 25.18 -13.48 15.09
N LEU A 201 25.26 -13.25 16.40
CA LEU A 201 25.69 -11.99 17.00
C LEU A 201 27.19 -11.96 17.35
N ALA A 202 27.90 -13.08 17.21
CA ALA A 202 29.31 -13.21 17.57
C ALA A 202 30.20 -12.28 16.74
N LEU A 203 29.94 -12.15 15.43
CA LEU A 203 30.68 -11.22 14.56
C LEU A 203 30.52 -9.78 15.03
N GLN A 204 29.29 -9.33 15.26
CA GLN A 204 29.03 -7.97 15.73
C GLN A 204 29.67 -7.70 17.10
N ARG A 205 29.59 -8.64 18.05
CA ARG A 205 30.23 -8.48 19.36
C ARG A 205 31.75 -8.49 19.27
N MET A 206 32.34 -9.32 18.41
CA MET A 206 33.79 -9.31 18.15
C MET A 206 34.23 -7.99 17.52
N THR A 207 33.51 -7.51 16.50
CA THR A 207 33.80 -6.21 15.89
C THR A 207 33.71 -5.08 16.91
N ASN A 208 32.64 -5.00 17.70
CA ASN A 208 32.48 -3.97 18.73
C ASN A 208 33.52 -4.06 19.86
N PHE A 209 34.01 -5.27 20.15
CA PHE A 209 35.06 -5.48 21.15
C PHE A 209 36.40 -4.88 20.72
N PHE A 210 36.77 -5.03 19.45
CA PHE A 210 38.01 -4.46 18.90
C PHE A 210 37.83 -3.03 18.37
N TYR A 211 36.62 -2.66 17.95
CA TYR A 211 36.27 -1.37 17.35
C TYR A 211 34.96 -0.86 17.95
N PRO A 212 34.97 -0.33 19.19
CA PRO A 212 33.76 0.22 19.77
C PRO A 212 33.31 1.44 18.95
N THR A 213 32.08 1.41 18.45
CA THR A 213 31.45 2.63 17.91
C THR A 213 31.16 3.56 19.07
N ASP A 214 31.85 4.70 19.13
CA ASP A 214 31.53 5.78 20.06
C ASP A 214 30.11 6.28 19.78
N HIS A 215 29.13 5.76 20.53
CA HIS A 215 27.85 6.43 20.70
C HIS A 215 28.02 7.51 21.79
N SER A 216 28.77 8.55 21.45
CA SER A 216 28.78 9.82 22.18
C SER A 216 28.58 10.98 21.21
N ALA A 217 27.33 11.13 20.75
CA ALA A 217 26.74 12.39 20.28
C ALA A 217 25.21 12.25 20.24
#